data_AF-A0A9J6H6X2-F1
#
_entry.id   AF-A0A9J6H6X2-F1
#
_cell.length_a   1.000
_cell.length_b   1.000
_cell.length_c   1.000
_cell.angle_alpha   90.00
_cell.angle_beta   90.00
_cell.angle_gamma   90.00
#
_symmetry.space_group_name_H-M   'P 1'
#
loop_
_entity.id
_entity.type
_entity.pdbx_description
1 polymer ?
#
loop_
_entity_poly.entity_id
_entity_poly.type
_entity_poly.pdbx_seq_one_letter_code
_entity_poly.pdbx_strand_id
1 'polypeptide(L)'
;MYNAPDSRAETLYKAVRDMILLLGLDFHNLRGHCFDGAANMAGRFTGVQKSITEAEPRSIFVHCSNHCLDLALQEVARNCSVVGHALNILKDVSNAILKSKNRKTAYSSVVLPPGKDGGEQDCSGPSTLLLPLCPTRWTVRVKSMERFVENYERVQATLKELLEVQSSPSGTSKTAMKGYETVLKKFETLLGIASN
;
A
#
# COMPACT_ATOMS: atom_id res chain seq x y z
N MET A 1 -21.53 -7.66 -13.78
CA MET A 1 -21.05 -7.12 -12.48
C MET A 1 -21.77 -5.79 -12.26
N TYR A 2 -22.25 -5.50 -11.04
CA TYR A 2 -23.02 -4.30 -10.75
C TYR A 2 -22.12 -3.06 -10.92
N ASN A 3 -22.43 -2.18 -11.87
CA ASN A 3 -21.73 -0.90 -12.03
C ASN A 3 -22.52 0.16 -11.27
N ALA A 4 -22.14 0.42 -10.03
CA ALA A 4 -22.78 1.46 -9.22
C ALA A 4 -22.50 2.84 -9.83
N PRO A 5 -23.53 3.67 -10.09
CA PRO A 5 -23.36 5.00 -10.71
C PRO A 5 -22.67 6.01 -9.78
N ASP A 6 -22.71 5.76 -8.47
CA ASP A 6 -22.04 6.57 -7.45
C ASP A 6 -21.67 5.70 -6.24
N SER A 7 -20.90 6.29 -5.30
CA SER A 7 -20.48 5.63 -4.06
C SER A 7 -21.34 5.99 -2.86
N ARG A 8 -22.56 6.52 -3.05
CA ARG A 8 -23.45 6.86 -1.94
C ARG A 8 -23.95 5.59 -1.26
N ALA A 9 -24.15 5.67 0.05
CA ALA A 9 -24.59 4.53 0.84
C ALA A 9 -25.90 3.90 0.32
N GLU A 10 -26.86 4.70 -0.11
CA GLU A 10 -28.13 4.20 -0.66
C GLU A 10 -27.90 3.34 -1.91
N THR A 11 -27.07 3.82 -2.84
CA THR A 11 -26.71 3.12 -4.07
C THR A 11 -26.00 1.80 -3.76
N LEU A 12 -25.05 1.83 -2.82
CA LEU A 12 -24.29 0.66 -2.42
C LEU A 12 -25.16 -0.36 -1.66
N TYR A 13 -26.07 0.09 -0.81
CA TYR A 13 -27.04 -0.78 -0.13
C TYR A 13 -27.94 -1.51 -1.12
N LYS A 14 -28.49 -0.80 -2.12
CA LYS A 14 -29.29 -1.43 -3.19
C LYS A 14 -28.48 -2.47 -3.94
N ALA A 15 -27.24 -2.15 -4.32
CA ALA A 15 -26.35 -3.09 -5.00
C ALA A 15 -26.10 -4.36 -4.17
N VAL A 16 -25.85 -4.23 -2.86
CA VAL A 16 -25.66 -5.38 -1.95
C VAL A 16 -26.93 -6.21 -1.86
N ARG A 17 -28.08 -5.58 -1.62
CA ARG A 17 -29.38 -6.26 -1.50
C ARG A 17 -29.75 -7.01 -2.78
N ASP A 18 -29.65 -6.34 -3.92
CA ASP A 18 -29.96 -6.91 -5.23
C ASP A 18 -29.07 -8.11 -5.54
N MET A 19 -27.78 -8.04 -5.18
CA MET A 19 -26.86 -9.16 -5.35
C MET A 19 -27.22 -10.36 -4.48
N ILE A 20 -27.61 -10.15 -3.22
CA ILE A 20 -28.08 -11.23 -2.34
C ILE A 20 -29.31 -11.92 -2.95
N LEU A 21 -30.29 -11.13 -3.41
CA LEU A 21 -31.51 -11.63 -4.03
C LEU A 21 -31.24 -12.36 -5.36
N LEU A 22 -30.33 -11.82 -6.19
CA LEU A 22 -29.92 -12.42 -7.46
C LEU A 22 -29.25 -13.79 -7.27
N LEU A 23 -28.53 -13.96 -6.15
CA LEU A 23 -27.95 -15.25 -5.76
C LEU A 23 -28.99 -16.23 -5.19
N GLY A 24 -30.27 -15.88 -5.18
CA GLY A 24 -31.35 -16.70 -4.64
C GLY A 24 -31.36 -16.78 -3.10
N LEU A 25 -30.62 -15.88 -2.44
CA LEU A 25 -30.58 -15.83 -0.98
C LEU A 25 -31.66 -14.88 -0.46
N ASP A 26 -32.35 -15.31 0.59
CA ASP A 26 -33.28 -14.44 1.30
C ASP A 26 -32.50 -13.45 2.17
N PHE A 27 -32.72 -12.17 1.92
CA PHE A 27 -32.11 -11.07 2.68
C PHE A 27 -32.45 -11.15 4.18
N HIS A 28 -33.62 -11.68 4.55
CA HIS A 28 -34.02 -11.83 5.95
C HIS A 28 -33.27 -12.93 6.70
N ASN A 29 -32.46 -13.73 6.00
CA ASN A 29 -31.54 -14.68 6.64
C ASN A 29 -30.15 -14.09 6.89
N LEU A 30 -29.92 -12.81 6.57
CA LEU A 30 -28.66 -12.14 6.85
C LEU A 30 -28.45 -11.98 8.37
N ARG A 31 -27.39 -12.62 8.91
CA ARG A 31 -27.05 -12.57 10.35
C ARG A 31 -25.85 -11.70 10.68
N GLY A 32 -25.03 -11.40 9.69
CA GLY A 32 -23.86 -10.56 9.89
C GLY A 32 -23.40 -9.94 8.60
N HIS A 33 -22.81 -8.76 8.72
CA HIS A 33 -22.22 -8.05 7.61
C HIS A 33 -20.99 -7.28 8.09
N CYS A 34 -20.01 -7.13 7.21
CA CYS A 34 -18.72 -6.54 7.54
C CYS A 34 -18.26 -5.60 6.44
N PHE A 35 -17.87 -4.38 6.81
CA PHE A 35 -17.35 -3.37 5.89
C PHE A 35 -16.14 -2.64 6.48
N ASP A 36 -15.42 -1.90 5.64
CA ASP A 36 -14.40 -0.96 6.09
C ASP A 36 -15.02 0.26 6.79
N GLY A 37 -14.16 1.11 7.37
CA GLY A 37 -14.57 2.29 8.12
C GLY A 37 -15.04 3.47 7.25
N ALA A 38 -15.20 3.29 5.93
CA ALA A 38 -15.63 4.38 5.07
C ALA A 38 -17.02 4.87 5.47
N ALA A 39 -17.21 6.20 5.50
CA ALA A 39 -18.45 6.80 6.00
C ALA A 39 -19.71 6.29 5.28
N ASN A 40 -19.63 6.04 3.97
CA ASN A 40 -20.76 5.51 3.21
C ASN A 40 -21.04 4.03 3.51
N MET A 41 -20.07 3.28 4.04
CA MET A 41 -20.21 1.87 4.39
C MET A 41 -20.56 1.68 5.87
N ALA A 42 -19.68 2.17 6.75
CA ALA A 42 -19.78 2.03 8.21
C ALA A 42 -20.43 3.25 8.91
N GLY A 43 -20.97 4.22 8.17
CA GLY A 43 -21.63 5.39 8.76
C GLY A 43 -22.81 5.00 9.65
N ARG A 44 -22.81 5.48 10.90
CA ARG A 44 -23.86 5.19 11.89
C ARG A 44 -25.24 5.74 11.50
N PHE A 45 -25.29 6.85 10.78
CA PHE A 45 -26.53 7.56 10.45
C PHE A 45 -27.00 7.31 9.03
N THR A 46 -26.07 7.25 8.08
CA THR A 46 -26.37 7.22 6.65
C THR A 46 -25.61 6.14 5.89
N GLY A 47 -24.85 5.27 6.57
CA GLY A 47 -24.03 4.25 5.90
C GLY A 47 -24.80 2.99 5.53
N VAL A 48 -24.23 2.15 4.66
CA VAL A 48 -24.78 0.84 4.29
C VAL A 48 -25.07 -0.03 5.51
N GLN A 49 -24.19 -0.03 6.52
CA GLN A 49 -24.40 -0.79 7.76
C GLN A 49 -25.73 -0.43 8.43
N LYS A 50 -26.12 0.85 8.38
CA LYS A 50 -27.32 1.36 9.01
C LYS A 50 -28.54 0.89 8.24
N SER A 51 -28.51 1.02 6.92
CA SER A 51 -29.59 0.53 6.05
C SER A 51 -29.80 -0.99 6.15
N ILE A 52 -28.73 -1.78 6.24
CA ILE A 52 -28.82 -3.23 6.43
C ILE A 52 -29.41 -3.55 7.81
N THR A 53 -28.92 -2.91 8.88
CA THR A 53 -29.40 -3.16 10.24
C THR A 53 -30.87 -2.74 10.41
N GLU A 54 -31.33 -1.70 9.72
CA GLU A 54 -32.75 -1.31 9.72
C GLU A 54 -33.63 -2.30 8.95
N ALA A 55 -33.15 -2.81 7.82
CA ALA A 55 -33.89 -3.77 7.01
C ALA A 55 -33.89 -5.18 7.62
N GLU A 56 -32.83 -5.57 8.32
CA GLU A 56 -32.70 -6.84 9.03
C GLU A 56 -32.06 -6.64 10.42
N PRO A 57 -32.86 -6.36 11.46
CA PRO A 57 -32.38 -6.06 12.80
C PRO A 57 -31.59 -7.17 13.50
N ARG A 58 -31.68 -8.42 13.00
CA ARG A 58 -30.92 -9.57 13.53
C ARG A 58 -29.52 -9.66 12.92
N SER A 59 -29.19 -8.78 11.96
CA SER A 59 -27.87 -8.72 11.34
C SER A 59 -26.90 -7.90 12.17
N ILE A 60 -25.75 -8.46 12.50
CA ILE A 60 -24.70 -7.79 13.27
C ILE A 60 -23.67 -7.17 12.33
N PHE A 61 -23.44 -5.87 12.48
CA PHE A 61 -22.32 -5.20 11.82
C PHE A 61 -21.01 -5.49 12.56
N VAL A 62 -19.98 -5.89 11.82
CA VAL A 62 -18.60 -6.02 12.31
C VAL A 62 -17.69 -5.11 11.48
N HIS A 63 -16.87 -4.31 12.16
CA HIS A 63 -15.86 -3.50 11.48
C HIS A 63 -14.74 -4.41 10.96
N CYS A 64 -14.35 -4.26 9.69
CA CYS A 64 -13.35 -5.10 9.05
C CYS A 64 -12.03 -5.15 9.83
N SER A 65 -11.69 -6.33 10.36
CA SER A 65 -10.49 -6.53 11.17
C SER A 65 -9.20 -6.17 10.43
N ASN A 66 -9.13 -6.43 9.12
CA ASN A 66 -7.99 -6.03 8.30
C ASN A 66 -7.84 -4.50 8.24
N HIS A 67 -8.96 -3.77 8.15
CA HIS A 67 -8.92 -2.33 8.18
C HIS A 67 -8.60 -1.79 9.58
N CYS A 68 -9.15 -2.38 10.64
CA CYS A 68 -8.79 -2.05 12.02
C CYS A 68 -7.30 -2.24 12.28
N LEU A 69 -6.72 -3.35 11.82
CA LEU A 69 -5.29 -3.61 11.93
C LEU A 69 -4.47 -2.58 11.16
N ASP A 70 -4.87 -2.27 9.93
CA ASP A 70 -4.21 -1.24 9.11
C ASP A 70 -4.23 0.13 9.80
N LEU A 71 -5.36 0.53 10.40
CA LEU A 71 -5.47 1.77 11.18
C LEU A 71 -4.56 1.76 12.41
N ALA A 72 -4.51 0.66 13.16
CA ALA A 72 -3.65 0.53 14.34
C ALA A 72 -2.16 0.65 13.96
N LEU A 73 -1.74 -0.01 12.88
CA LEU A 73 -0.36 0.05 12.40
C LEU A 73 -0.01 1.45 11.87
N GLN A 74 -0.93 2.11 11.18
CA GLN A 74 -0.77 3.52 10.77
C GLN A 74 -0.56 4.43 11.98
N GLU A 75 -1.36 4.26 13.03
CA GLU A 75 -1.24 5.08 14.24
C GLU A 75 0.09 4.82 14.97
N VAL A 76 0.50 3.55 15.11
CA VAL A 76 1.80 3.20 15.71
C VAL A 76 2.95 3.83 14.94
N ALA A 77 2.93 3.77 13.61
CA ALA A 77 3.99 4.37 12.79
C ALA A 77 4.01 5.89 12.80
N ARG A 78 2.85 6.55 13.00
CA ARG A 78 2.80 8.00 13.20
C ARG A 78 3.40 8.42 14.53
N ASN A 79 3.23 7.60 15.57
CA ASN A 79 3.72 7.90 16.92
C ASN A 79 5.16 7.40 17.17
N CYS A 80 5.65 6.45 16.39
CA CYS A 80 7.05 6.01 16.42
C CYS A 80 7.85 6.73 15.32
N SER A 81 8.60 7.77 15.70
CA SER A 81 9.38 8.58 14.75
C SER A 81 10.34 7.76 13.90
N VAL A 82 11.00 6.75 14.49
CA VAL A 82 11.93 5.85 13.78
C VAL A 82 11.22 5.09 12.66
N VAL A 83 10.08 4.45 12.97
CA VAL A 83 9.29 3.69 12.00
C VAL A 83 8.68 4.63 10.94
N GLY A 84 8.12 5.77 11.36
CA GLY A 84 7.56 6.77 10.47
C GLY A 84 8.60 7.32 9.48
N HIS A 85 9.81 7.64 9.96
CA HIS A 85 10.91 8.09 9.12
C HIS A 85 11.35 7.01 8.13
N ALA A 86 11.57 5.77 8.59
CA ALA A 86 11.98 4.66 7.71
C ALA A 86 10.96 4.42 6.58
N LEU A 87 9.67 4.38 6.92
CA LEU A 87 8.58 4.19 5.94
C LEU A 87 8.49 5.36 4.94
N ASN A 88 8.70 6.60 5.40
CA ASN A 88 8.69 7.76 4.52
C ASN A 88 9.87 7.74 3.56
N ILE A 89 11.08 7.44 4.03
CA ILE A 89 12.27 7.32 3.16
C ILE A 89 12.05 6.23 2.11
N LEU A 90 11.56 5.06 2.52
CA LEU A 90 11.29 3.96 1.60
C LEU A 90 10.28 4.35 0.52
N LYS A 91 9.16 4.98 0.93
CA LYS A 91 8.13 5.51 0.04
C LYS A 91 8.69 6.54 -0.94
N ASP A 92 9.48 7.47 -0.44
CA ASP A 92 9.97 8.61 -1.21
C ASP A 92 11.05 8.19 -2.22
N VAL A 93 11.96 7.30 -1.83
CA VAL A 93 12.96 6.69 -2.73
C VAL A 93 12.28 5.85 -3.81
N SER A 94 11.35 4.97 -3.41
CA SER A 94 10.63 4.12 -4.36
C SER A 94 9.85 4.95 -5.36
N ASN A 95 9.17 6.00 -4.90
CA ASN A 95 8.47 6.94 -5.78
C ASN A 95 9.42 7.75 -6.67
N ALA A 96 10.57 8.15 -6.14
CA ALA A 96 11.58 8.86 -6.92
C ALA A 96 11.97 8.02 -8.14
N ILE A 97 12.25 6.72 -7.95
CA ILE A 97 12.60 5.81 -9.06
C ILE A 97 11.38 5.53 -9.96
N LEU A 98 10.26 5.07 -9.38
CA LEU A 98 9.14 4.50 -10.12
C LEU A 98 8.28 5.52 -10.88
N LYS A 99 8.24 6.79 -10.45
CA LYS A 99 7.40 7.82 -11.10
C LYS A 99 7.93 8.31 -12.45
N SER A 100 9.15 7.95 -12.84
CA SER A 100 9.71 8.33 -14.14
C SER A 100 10.06 7.09 -14.94
N LYS A 101 9.62 7.03 -16.21
CA LYS A 101 9.96 5.95 -17.13
C LYS A 101 11.48 5.80 -17.26
N ASN A 102 12.21 6.90 -17.46
CA ASN A 102 13.66 6.87 -17.63
C ASN A 102 14.38 6.33 -16.39
N ARG A 103 13.93 6.71 -15.19
CA ARG A 103 14.53 6.26 -13.93
C ARG A 103 14.19 4.81 -13.61
N LYS A 104 12.99 4.37 -13.98
CA LYS A 104 12.60 2.95 -13.91
C LYS A 104 13.44 2.09 -14.87
N THR A 105 13.75 2.61 -16.06
CA THR A 105 14.68 1.96 -16.98
C THR A 105 16.08 1.87 -16.39
N ALA A 106 16.62 2.97 -15.84
CA ALA A 106 17.92 2.99 -15.16
C ALA A 106 17.99 1.94 -14.03
N TYR A 107 16.95 1.84 -13.20
CA TYR A 107 16.87 0.80 -12.17
C TYR A 107 16.89 -0.62 -12.76
N SER A 108 16.21 -0.83 -13.88
CA SER A 108 16.12 -2.15 -14.54
C SER A 108 17.42 -2.53 -15.27
N SER A 109 18.23 -1.54 -15.69
CA SER A 109 19.54 -1.77 -16.32
C SER A 109 20.66 -2.05 -15.32
N VAL A 110 20.45 -1.83 -14.02
CA VAL A 110 21.42 -2.22 -12.98
C VAL A 110 21.47 -3.75 -12.86
N VAL A 111 22.53 -4.32 -13.44
CA VAL A 111 22.84 -5.75 -13.38
C VAL A 111 23.52 -6.07 -12.05
N LEU A 112 22.71 -6.55 -11.11
CA LEU A 112 23.15 -7.13 -9.85
C LEU A 112 22.42 -8.48 -9.67
N PRO A 113 23.01 -9.45 -8.97
CA PRO A 113 22.29 -10.68 -8.64
C PRO A 113 20.95 -10.32 -7.96
N PRO A 114 19.86 -11.04 -8.25
CA PRO A 114 18.62 -10.86 -7.51
C PRO A 114 18.90 -11.05 -6.01
N GLY A 115 18.29 -10.21 -5.17
CA GLY A 115 18.27 -10.46 -3.73
C GLY A 115 17.71 -11.86 -3.47
N LYS A 116 18.10 -12.49 -2.36
CA LYS A 116 17.72 -13.88 -2.03
C LYS A 116 16.24 -14.10 -2.36
N ASP A 117 15.94 -15.02 -3.28
CA ASP A 117 14.56 -15.39 -3.57
C ASP A 117 13.98 -16.02 -2.28
N GLY A 118 13.22 -15.22 -1.53
CA GLY A 118 12.31 -15.76 -0.53
C GLY A 118 11.37 -16.69 -1.28
N GLY A 119 11.55 -18.00 -1.09
CA GLY A 119 10.89 -19.02 -1.89
C GLY A 119 9.37 -18.90 -1.78
N GLU A 120 8.75 -18.24 -2.75
CA GLU A 120 7.35 -18.38 -3.15
C GLU A 120 7.16 -17.60 -4.47
N GLN A 121 6.74 -18.32 -5.51
CA GLN A 121 6.47 -17.73 -6.82
C GLN A 121 5.15 -16.95 -6.73
N ASP A 122 5.25 -15.66 -6.40
CA ASP A 122 4.12 -14.81 -6.10
C ASP A 122 3.61 -14.05 -7.35
N CYS A 123 2.31 -13.72 -7.42
CA CYS A 123 1.57 -13.17 -8.57
C CYS A 123 1.95 -11.72 -8.96
N SER A 124 3.11 -11.24 -8.54
CA SER A 124 3.48 -9.81 -8.46
C SER A 124 4.76 -9.48 -9.23
N GLY A 125 5.22 -10.43 -10.05
CA GLY A 125 6.33 -10.24 -10.96
C GLY A 125 7.70 -10.57 -10.34
N PRO A 126 8.80 -10.27 -11.07
CA PRO A 126 10.16 -10.68 -10.69
C PRO A 126 10.60 -10.12 -9.32
N SER A 127 11.47 -10.85 -8.62
CA SER A 127 12.08 -10.42 -7.34
C SER A 127 12.90 -9.14 -7.46
N THR A 128 13.39 -8.85 -8.67
CA THR A 128 14.14 -7.63 -8.98
C THR A 128 13.27 -6.37 -9.05
N LEU A 129 11.95 -6.50 -9.16
CA LEU A 129 11.03 -5.37 -9.32
C LEU A 129 10.85 -4.61 -8.00
N LEU A 130 11.12 -3.29 -8.03
CA LEU A 130 10.79 -2.38 -6.94
C LEU A 130 9.29 -2.08 -6.93
N LEU A 131 8.66 -2.15 -5.75
CA LEU A 131 7.23 -1.91 -5.57
C LEU A 131 6.97 -0.57 -4.87
N PRO A 132 5.92 0.18 -5.26
CA PRO A 132 5.53 1.39 -4.56
C PRO A 132 4.91 1.06 -3.20
N LEU A 133 5.16 1.91 -2.20
CA LEU A 133 4.55 1.78 -0.88
C LEU A 133 3.12 2.35 -0.89
N CYS A 134 2.12 1.53 -0.59
CA CYS A 134 0.72 1.97 -0.49
C CYS A 134 0.46 2.65 0.87
N PRO A 135 0.00 3.92 0.92
CA PRO A 135 -0.28 4.61 2.18
C PRO A 135 -1.44 4.02 2.99
N THR A 136 -2.40 3.35 2.35
CA THR A 136 -3.67 2.95 2.99
C THR A 136 -3.86 1.45 3.15
N ARG A 137 -2.82 0.64 2.90
CA ARG A 137 -2.88 -0.84 2.97
C ARG A 137 -1.57 -1.44 3.49
N TRP A 138 -1.45 -1.60 4.80
CA TRP A 138 -0.24 -2.08 5.49
C TRP A 138 0.19 -3.48 5.07
N THR A 139 -0.76 -4.36 4.79
CA THR A 139 -0.46 -5.72 4.31
C THR A 139 0.30 -5.71 2.98
N VAL A 140 0.09 -4.69 2.15
CA VAL A 140 0.83 -4.47 0.89
C VAL A 140 2.20 -3.80 1.14
N ARG A 141 2.39 -3.16 2.31
CA ARG A 141 3.66 -2.51 2.66
C ARG A 141 4.77 -3.50 2.98
N VAL A 142 4.46 -4.60 3.67
CA VAL A 142 5.47 -5.62 4.04
C VAL A 142 6.25 -6.08 2.83
N LYS A 143 5.55 -6.44 1.76
CA LYS A 143 6.17 -6.87 0.51
C LYS A 143 6.98 -5.79 -0.19
N SER A 144 6.48 -4.55 -0.21
CA SER A 144 7.23 -3.41 -0.75
C SER A 144 8.51 -3.16 0.06
N MET A 145 8.46 -3.38 1.37
CA MET A 145 9.61 -3.28 2.27
C MET A 145 10.62 -4.40 2.02
N GLU A 146 10.18 -5.65 1.97
CA GLU A 146 11.01 -6.81 1.66
C GLU A 146 11.73 -6.62 0.31
N ARG A 147 10.98 -6.28 -0.74
CA ARG A 147 11.55 -6.00 -2.07
C ARG A 147 12.56 -4.87 -2.05
N PHE A 148 12.30 -3.81 -1.29
CA PHE A 148 13.24 -2.71 -1.15
C PHE A 148 14.54 -3.15 -0.46
N VAL A 149 14.44 -3.98 0.58
CA VAL A 149 15.59 -4.53 1.33
C VAL A 149 16.38 -5.52 0.48
N GLU A 150 15.71 -6.44 -0.20
CA GLU A 150 16.33 -7.41 -1.12
C GLU A 150 17.08 -6.74 -2.27
N ASN A 151 16.59 -5.58 -2.73
CA ASN A 151 17.19 -4.82 -3.82
C ASN A 151 17.93 -3.57 -3.33
N TYR A 152 18.33 -3.52 -2.07
CA TYR A 152 18.88 -2.32 -1.45
C TYR A 152 20.13 -1.80 -2.18
N GLU A 153 21.06 -2.68 -2.52
CA GLU A 153 22.25 -2.33 -3.30
C GLU A 153 21.90 -1.80 -4.69
N ARG A 154 20.91 -2.41 -5.35
CA ARG A 154 20.41 -1.96 -6.65
C ARG A 154 19.79 -0.55 -6.55
N VAL A 155 19.02 -0.28 -5.50
CA VAL A 155 18.47 1.05 -5.21
C VAL A 155 19.59 2.07 -5.03
N GLN A 156 20.63 1.74 -4.26
CA GLN A 156 21.78 2.63 -4.06
C GLN A 156 22.56 2.89 -5.35
N ALA A 157 22.83 1.86 -6.15
CA ALA A 157 23.50 1.98 -7.44
C ALA A 157 22.70 2.86 -8.42
N THR A 158 21.38 2.65 -8.48
CA THR A 158 20.48 3.46 -9.31
C THR A 158 20.54 4.94 -8.91
N LEU A 159 20.51 5.25 -7.60
CA LEU A 159 20.58 6.64 -7.15
C LEU A 159 21.91 7.30 -7.51
N LYS A 160 23.03 6.57 -7.45
CA LYS A 160 24.35 7.08 -7.88
C LYS A 160 24.36 7.41 -9.38
N GLU A 161 23.93 6.48 -10.22
CA GLU A 161 23.85 6.69 -11.67
C GLU A 161 22.99 7.91 -12.02
N LEU A 162 21.82 8.06 -11.37
CA LEU A 162 20.93 9.19 -11.58
C LEU A 162 21.51 10.54 -11.13
N LEU A 163 22.45 10.55 -10.20
CA LEU A 163 23.16 11.77 -9.76
C LEU A 163 24.29 12.15 -10.72
N GLU A 164 24.92 11.16 -11.35
CA GLU A 164 25.99 11.33 -12.33
C GLU A 164 25.47 11.81 -13.69
N VAL A 165 24.30 11.34 -14.13
CA VAL A 165 23.67 11.77 -15.38
C VAL A 165 23.25 13.26 -15.29
N GLN A 166 23.95 14.14 -16.01
CA GLN A 166 23.74 15.59 -16.07
C GLN A 166 22.48 16.02 -16.87
N SER A 167 21.65 15.08 -17.31
CA SER A 167 20.44 15.36 -18.08
C SER A 167 19.27 15.71 -17.15
N SER A 168 19.31 16.93 -16.59
CA SER A 168 18.24 17.67 -15.91
C SER A 168 17.04 16.87 -15.35
N PRO A 169 17.11 16.35 -14.12
CA PRO A 169 16.03 16.56 -13.18
C PRO A 169 15.95 18.07 -12.90
N SER A 170 14.76 18.64 -12.70
CA SER A 170 14.66 19.98 -12.12
C SER A 170 15.56 20.06 -10.87
N GLY A 171 16.24 21.19 -10.61
CA GLY A 171 17.25 21.29 -9.54
C GLY A 171 16.78 20.73 -8.19
N THR A 172 15.48 20.84 -7.89
CA THR A 172 14.81 20.28 -6.72
C THR A 172 14.87 18.75 -6.63
N SER A 173 14.72 18.02 -7.75
CA SER A 173 14.75 16.55 -7.78
C SER A 173 16.15 15.99 -7.59
N LYS A 174 17.20 16.69 -8.04
CA LYS A 174 18.60 16.27 -7.85
C LYS A 174 19.03 16.44 -6.39
N THR A 175 18.64 17.54 -5.75
CA THR A 175 18.86 17.77 -4.32
C THR A 175 18.16 16.72 -3.46
N ALA A 176 16.91 16.38 -3.78
CA ALA A 176 16.18 15.31 -3.07
C ALA A 176 16.88 13.95 -3.19
N MET A 177 17.34 13.58 -4.39
CA MET A 177 18.07 12.33 -4.60
C MET A 177 19.40 12.27 -3.84
N LYS A 178 20.14 13.37 -3.78
CA LYS A 178 21.37 13.46 -2.97
C LYS A 178 21.07 13.32 -1.48
N GLY A 179 19.95 13.89 -1.02
CA GLY A 179 19.43 13.70 0.32
C GLY A 179 19.14 12.22 0.61
N TYR A 180 18.40 11.55 -0.27
CA TYR A 180 18.09 10.13 -0.14
C TYR A 180 19.35 9.26 -0.12
N GLU A 181 20.30 9.49 -1.04
CA GLU A 181 21.57 8.76 -1.07
C GLU A 181 22.34 8.91 0.26
N THR A 182 22.37 10.12 0.81
CA THR A 182 23.02 10.39 2.11
C THR A 182 22.33 9.65 3.25
N VAL A 183 20.99 9.68 3.28
CA VAL A 183 20.21 8.99 4.32
C VAL A 183 20.37 7.48 4.23
N LEU A 184 20.37 6.91 3.02
CA LEU A 184 20.58 5.48 2.82
C LEU A 184 22.01 5.05 3.19
N LYS A 185 23.03 5.89 3.00
CA LYS A 185 24.41 5.58 3.44
C LYS A 185 24.61 5.67 4.96
N LYS A 186 23.75 6.42 5.67
CA LYS A 186 23.80 6.49 7.14
C LYS A 186 23.08 5.26 7.70
N PHE A 187 23.83 4.44 8.44
CA PHE A 187 23.41 3.21 9.13
C PHE A 187 22.26 3.37 10.16
N GLU A 188 21.59 4.54 10.23
CA GLU A 188 20.44 4.82 11.10
C GLU A 188 19.08 4.61 10.42
N THR A 189 19.04 4.11 9.19
CA THR A 189 17.78 3.55 8.67
C THR A 189 17.73 2.09 9.10
N LEU A 190 17.00 1.80 10.17
CA LEU A 190 16.72 0.47 10.73
C LEU A 190 15.90 -0.40 9.73
N LEU A 191 16.49 -0.69 8.58
CA LEU A 191 16.20 -1.88 7.82
C LEU A 191 17.21 -2.88 8.38
N GLY A 192 16.79 -3.93 9.08
CA GLY A 192 17.68 -4.92 9.68
C GLY A 192 18.49 -5.70 8.64
N ILE A 193 19.36 -5.02 7.89
CA ILE A 193 20.29 -5.59 6.94
C ILE A 193 21.48 -6.01 7.78
N ALA A 194 21.56 -7.30 8.08
CA ALA A 194 22.75 -7.87 8.67
C ALA A 194 23.90 -7.67 7.67
N SER A 195 24.89 -6.86 8.04
CA SER A 195 26.17 -6.81 7.34
C SER A 195 26.81 -8.18 7.47
N ASN A 196 26.99 -8.89 6.35
CA ASN A 196 27.90 -10.04 6.29
C ASN A 196 29.35 -9.58 6.37
#